data_AF-A0A076LEG3-F1
#
_entry.id   AF-A0A076LEG3-F1
#
_cell.length_a   1.000
_cell.length_b   1.000
_cell.length_c   1.000
_cell.angle_alpha   90.00
_cell.angle_beta   90.00
_cell.angle_gamma   90.00
#
_symmetry.space_group_name_H-M   'P 1'
#
loop_
_entity.id
_entity.type
_entity.pdbx_description
1 polymer ?
#
loop_
_entity_poly.entity_id
_entity_poly.type
_entity_poly.pdbx_seq_one_letter_code
_entity_poly.pdbx_strand_id
1 'polypeptide(L)'
;MIPHGNDGYLAQALRKAGAKVKIVNSEPDGTFLVNGKEYLYKELFSLLGFKEKAKALTMAAKLKLGKINENISFGEFLEDVDLALKVGNAFTGWALSLTAYETPMSEIIEIAKNYHKFGGPGIPIGGCKAVIDELSRIIKENNGKIIKEYEVKSIEIDEKAYIDDYEFDVVISNISPIETQKICNIKFLKSKPKPSKGIKISIATKEGLIKHSGVLFTPECERINGLNQVTNVDKSLAPEGWHLVMTHQTQLTNNIKKEIDLGLEDIENLFKGKDYRILHIQSYRDDWPVNHASNGTDIGNIVNDKLYLVGDGAKGRGGIEVEGIAIGVLKVVDYINNVLNTTK
;
A
#
# COMPACT_ATOMS: atom_id res chain seq x y z
N MET A 1 -7.00 -3.70 3.36
CA MET A 1 -7.75 -3.49 2.10
C MET A 1 -6.75 -3.66 0.97
N ILE A 2 -7.15 -4.32 -0.11
CA ILE A 2 -6.30 -4.59 -1.28
C ILE A 2 -6.58 -3.50 -2.33
N PRO A 3 -5.58 -2.73 -2.81
CA PRO A 3 -5.80 -1.53 -3.63
C PRO A 3 -6.60 -1.72 -4.92
N HIS A 4 -6.50 -2.88 -5.58
CA HIS A 4 -7.24 -3.20 -6.81
C HIS A 4 -8.16 -4.43 -6.63
N GLY A 5 -8.59 -4.68 -5.39
CA GLY A 5 -9.58 -5.69 -5.06
C GLY A 5 -9.29 -7.07 -5.66
N ASN A 6 -10.30 -7.64 -6.33
CA ASN A 6 -10.26 -8.97 -6.93
C ASN A 6 -9.62 -9.00 -8.34
N ASP A 7 -9.30 -7.83 -8.90
CA ASP A 7 -8.89 -7.67 -10.30
C ASP A 7 -7.39 -7.35 -10.43
N GLY A 8 -6.78 -6.83 -9.36
CA GLY A 8 -5.36 -6.48 -9.27
C GLY A 8 -4.37 -7.62 -9.43
N TYR A 9 -3.08 -7.25 -9.42
CA TYR A 9 -1.97 -8.20 -9.54
C TYR A 9 -1.90 -9.16 -8.37
N LEU A 10 -2.23 -8.73 -7.15
CA LEU A 10 -2.27 -9.62 -5.99
C LEU A 10 -3.32 -10.72 -6.19
N ALA A 11 -4.54 -10.35 -6.59
CA ALA A 11 -5.60 -11.33 -6.82
C ALA A 11 -5.24 -12.31 -7.96
N GLN A 12 -4.59 -11.82 -9.01
CA GLN A 12 -4.07 -12.67 -10.09
C GLN A 12 -2.97 -13.61 -9.61
N ALA A 13 -2.01 -13.14 -8.80
CA ALA A 13 -0.96 -13.96 -8.22
C ALA A 13 -1.54 -15.05 -7.30
N LEU A 14 -2.54 -14.71 -6.47
CA LEU A 14 -3.25 -15.66 -5.64
C LEU A 14 -3.95 -16.74 -6.47
N ARG A 15 -4.63 -16.36 -7.56
CA ARG A 15 -5.25 -17.32 -8.50
C ARG A 15 -4.20 -18.22 -9.15
N LYS A 16 -3.08 -17.65 -9.62
CA LYS A 16 -1.95 -18.41 -10.23
C LYS A 16 -1.36 -19.42 -9.25
N ALA A 17 -1.30 -19.08 -7.96
CA ALA A 17 -0.84 -19.98 -6.90
C ALA A 17 -1.90 -21.03 -6.47
N GLY A 18 -3.16 -20.91 -6.90
CA GLY A 18 -4.25 -21.80 -6.50
C GLY A 18 -4.87 -21.45 -5.13
N ALA A 19 -4.67 -20.22 -4.64
CA ALA A 19 -5.22 -19.74 -3.38
C ALA A 19 -6.73 -19.43 -3.49
N LYS A 20 -7.50 -19.93 -2.52
CA LYS A 20 -8.96 -19.78 -2.47
C LYS A 20 -9.35 -18.64 -1.54
N VAL A 21 -8.99 -17.41 -1.93
CA VAL A 21 -9.35 -16.20 -1.17
C VAL A 21 -10.50 -15.48 -1.88
N LYS A 22 -11.61 -15.28 -1.17
CA LYS A 22 -12.69 -14.42 -1.67
C LYS A 22 -12.36 -12.96 -1.36
N ILE A 23 -12.21 -12.15 -2.40
CA ILE A 23 -12.02 -10.69 -2.30
C ILE A 23 -13.28 -10.02 -2.83
N VAL A 24 -13.88 -9.15 -2.02
CA VAL A 24 -15.08 -8.39 -2.40
C VAL A 24 -14.64 -6.97 -2.74
N ASN A 25 -14.88 -6.55 -3.99
CA ASN A 25 -14.59 -5.19 -4.43
C ASN A 25 -15.46 -4.19 -3.67
N SER A 26 -14.88 -3.03 -3.40
CA SER A 26 -15.53 -1.95 -2.69
C SER A 26 -16.48 -1.18 -3.60
N GLU A 27 -17.59 -0.69 -3.04
CA GLU A 27 -18.54 0.17 -3.75
C GLU A 27 -19.04 1.30 -2.82
N PRO A 28 -18.80 2.58 -3.17
CA PRO A 28 -17.86 3.03 -4.20
C PRO A 28 -16.41 2.68 -3.84
N ASP A 29 -15.48 2.93 -4.76
CA ASP A 29 -14.04 2.77 -4.52
C ASP A 29 -13.55 3.61 -3.34
N GLY A 30 -14.06 4.84 -3.25
CA GLY A 30 -13.87 5.74 -2.12
C GLY A 30 -14.65 7.04 -2.27
N THR A 31 -14.78 7.75 -1.15
CA THR A 31 -15.42 9.06 -1.02
C THR A 31 -14.48 10.04 -0.33
N PHE A 32 -14.79 11.33 -0.40
CA PHE A 32 -14.01 12.41 0.20
C PHE A 32 -14.91 13.20 1.13
N LEU A 33 -14.50 13.34 2.39
CA LEU A 33 -15.18 14.20 3.36
C LEU A 33 -14.68 15.64 3.19
N VAL A 34 -15.54 16.52 2.70
CA VAL A 34 -15.24 17.94 2.45
C VAL A 34 -16.38 18.78 3.02
N ASN A 35 -16.06 19.76 3.86
CA ASN A 35 -17.02 20.60 4.58
C ASN A 35 -18.11 19.78 5.30
N GLY A 36 -17.71 18.67 5.93
CA GLY A 36 -18.61 17.76 6.66
C GLY A 36 -19.59 16.96 5.79
N LYS A 37 -19.40 16.91 4.47
CA LYS A 37 -20.20 16.11 3.53
C LYS A 37 -19.32 15.17 2.72
N GLU A 38 -19.83 13.97 2.45
CA GLU A 38 -19.16 12.99 1.60
C GLU A 38 -19.46 13.25 0.12
N TYR A 39 -18.42 13.17 -0.70
CA TYR A 39 -18.50 13.32 -2.16
C TYR A 39 -17.76 12.19 -2.86
N LEU A 40 -18.29 11.73 -3.99
CA LEU A 40 -17.52 10.93 -4.95
C LEU A 40 -16.46 11.81 -5.62
N TYR A 41 -15.38 11.18 -6.11
CA TYR A 41 -14.32 11.90 -6.84
C TYR A 41 -14.86 12.79 -7.96
N LYS A 42 -15.82 12.29 -8.75
CA LYS A 42 -16.45 13.03 -9.87
C LYS A 42 -17.22 14.28 -9.43
N GLU A 43 -17.63 14.35 -8.16
CA GLU A 43 -18.44 15.44 -7.61
C GLU A 43 -17.56 16.57 -7.08
N LEU A 44 -16.28 16.32 -6.78
CA LEU A 44 -15.35 17.33 -6.23
C LEU A 44 -15.19 18.56 -7.13
N PHE A 45 -15.24 18.39 -8.45
CA PHE A 45 -15.16 19.52 -9.39
C PHE A 45 -16.28 20.54 -9.16
N SER A 46 -17.45 20.10 -8.70
CA SER A 46 -18.59 21.00 -8.43
C SER A 46 -18.31 21.99 -7.30
N LEU A 47 -17.44 21.62 -6.36
CA LEU A 47 -17.07 22.40 -5.17
C LEU A 47 -16.10 23.54 -5.46
N LEU A 48 -15.42 23.50 -6.60
CA LEU A 48 -14.40 24.49 -6.97
C LEU A 48 -15.01 25.85 -7.32
N GLY A 49 -14.33 26.91 -6.92
CA GLY A 49 -14.63 28.28 -7.37
C GLY A 49 -14.36 28.46 -8.87
N PHE A 50 -14.88 29.54 -9.47
CA PHE A 50 -14.75 29.79 -10.91
C PHE A 50 -13.28 29.80 -11.40
N LYS A 51 -12.39 30.47 -10.66
CA LYS A 51 -10.95 30.54 -10.99
C LYS A 51 -10.28 29.16 -10.88
N GLU A 52 -10.60 28.39 -9.85
CA GLU A 52 -10.07 27.05 -9.63
C GLU A 52 -10.57 26.06 -10.69
N LYS A 53 -11.82 26.17 -11.13
CA LYS A 53 -12.36 25.36 -12.24
C LYS A 53 -11.55 25.53 -13.51
N ALA A 54 -11.18 26.78 -13.87
CA ALA A 54 -10.36 27.03 -15.05
C ALA A 54 -8.96 26.38 -14.92
N LYS A 55 -8.35 26.45 -13.74
CA LYS A 55 -7.07 25.79 -13.45
C LYS A 55 -7.18 24.27 -13.50
N ALA A 56 -8.19 23.69 -12.85
CA ALA A 56 -8.45 22.25 -12.85
C ALA A 56 -8.72 21.71 -14.26
N LEU A 57 -9.47 22.45 -15.10
CA LEU A 57 -9.66 22.10 -16.52
C LEU A 57 -8.33 22.13 -17.30
N THR A 58 -7.47 23.10 -17.03
CA THR A 58 -6.14 23.18 -17.63
C THR A 58 -5.27 21.99 -17.21
N MET A 59 -5.28 21.61 -15.93
CA MET A 59 -4.59 20.42 -15.42
C MET A 59 -5.12 19.14 -16.08
N ALA A 60 -6.44 18.96 -16.14
CA ALA A 60 -7.07 17.82 -16.78
C ALA A 60 -6.74 17.74 -18.29
N ALA A 61 -6.67 18.88 -18.98
CA ALA A 61 -6.25 18.94 -20.38
C ALA A 61 -4.79 18.54 -20.57
N LYS A 62 -3.87 19.01 -19.70
CA LYS A 62 -2.45 18.60 -19.72
C LYS A 62 -2.30 17.08 -19.52
N LEU A 63 -3.03 16.51 -18.55
CA LEU A 63 -3.11 15.06 -18.32
C LEU A 63 -3.58 14.31 -19.56
N LYS A 64 -4.73 14.72 -20.11
CA LYS A 64 -5.34 14.05 -21.28
C LYS A 64 -4.46 14.12 -22.54
N LEU A 65 -3.70 15.20 -22.71
CA LEU A 65 -2.79 15.39 -23.84
C LEU A 65 -1.41 14.75 -23.63
N GLY A 66 -1.16 14.12 -22.48
CA GLY A 66 0.17 13.58 -22.13
C GLY A 66 1.26 14.66 -21.99
N LYS A 67 0.88 15.94 -21.85
CA LYS A 67 1.80 17.08 -21.70
C LYS A 67 2.11 17.33 -20.23
N ILE A 68 2.54 16.29 -19.53
CA ILE A 68 2.91 16.35 -18.12
C ILE A 68 4.42 16.29 -18.02
N ASN A 69 5.01 17.16 -17.21
CA ASN A 69 6.39 16.98 -16.80
C ASN A 69 6.45 15.81 -15.82
N GLU A 70 7.03 14.67 -16.21
CA GLU A 70 7.11 13.50 -15.32
C GLU A 70 8.13 13.68 -14.17
N ASN A 71 8.99 14.71 -14.26
CA ASN A 71 10.07 14.95 -13.31
C ASN A 71 9.67 15.83 -12.11
N ILE A 72 8.44 16.37 -12.09
CA ILE A 72 7.92 17.09 -10.93
C ILE A 72 7.28 16.13 -9.93
N SER A 73 7.08 16.60 -8.71
CA SER A 73 6.23 15.93 -7.73
C SER A 73 4.74 16.07 -8.09
N PHE A 74 3.92 15.18 -7.54
CA PHE A 74 2.48 15.29 -7.66
C PHE A 74 1.93 16.55 -6.96
N GLY A 75 2.57 16.97 -5.87
CA GLY A 75 2.25 18.22 -5.17
C GLY A 75 2.38 19.44 -6.08
N GLU A 76 3.52 19.58 -6.76
CA GLU A 76 3.76 20.67 -7.74
C GLU A 76 2.74 20.65 -8.88
N PHE A 77 2.25 19.47 -9.28
CA PHE A 77 1.20 19.37 -10.29
C PHE A 77 -0.16 19.90 -9.80
N LEU A 78 -0.44 19.78 -8.50
CA LEU A 78 -1.75 20.06 -7.90
C LEU A 78 -1.87 21.43 -7.23
N GLU A 79 -0.75 22.06 -6.87
CA GLU A 79 -0.69 23.23 -5.98
C GLU A 79 -1.51 24.45 -6.41
N ASP A 80 -1.83 24.50 -7.70
CA ASP A 80 -2.64 25.56 -8.30
C ASP A 80 -4.12 25.55 -7.88
N VAL A 81 -4.61 24.41 -7.35
CA VAL A 81 -5.99 24.21 -6.89
C VAL A 81 -5.96 23.60 -5.48
N ASP A 82 -6.34 24.39 -4.46
CA ASP A 82 -6.20 24.01 -3.04
C ASP A 82 -6.89 22.68 -2.71
N LEU A 83 -8.14 22.52 -3.13
CA LEU A 83 -8.88 21.26 -2.92
C LEU A 83 -8.20 20.08 -3.62
N ALA A 84 -7.61 20.29 -4.80
CA ALA A 84 -6.92 19.23 -5.51
C ALA A 84 -5.64 18.80 -4.77
N LEU A 85 -4.87 19.75 -4.22
CA LEU A 85 -3.70 19.46 -3.40
C LEU A 85 -4.07 18.71 -2.11
N LYS A 86 -5.12 19.15 -1.41
CA LYS A 86 -5.62 18.46 -0.20
C LYS A 86 -6.08 17.04 -0.49
N VAL A 87 -6.84 16.85 -1.57
CA VAL A 87 -7.25 15.53 -2.07
C VAL A 87 -6.05 14.67 -2.46
N GLY A 88 -5.06 15.27 -3.13
CA GLY A 88 -3.81 14.61 -3.48
C GLY A 88 -3.05 14.12 -2.25
N ASN A 89 -2.92 14.95 -1.21
CA ASN A 89 -2.28 14.57 0.05
C ASN A 89 -3.05 13.49 0.81
N ALA A 90 -4.39 13.56 0.84
CA ALA A 90 -5.21 12.51 1.43
C ALA A 90 -5.03 11.17 0.69
N PHE A 91 -5.01 11.21 -0.65
CA PHE A 91 -4.78 10.03 -1.46
C PHE A 91 -3.37 9.45 -1.27
N THR A 92 -2.30 10.26 -1.45
CA THR A 92 -0.92 9.77 -1.32
C THR A 92 -0.60 9.33 0.10
N GLY A 93 -1.17 10.03 1.09
CA GLY A 93 -0.98 9.66 2.48
C GLY A 93 -1.62 8.33 2.81
N TRP A 94 -2.87 8.12 2.40
CA TRP A 94 -3.56 6.84 2.59
C TRP A 94 -2.92 5.70 1.79
N ALA A 95 -2.60 5.94 0.52
CA ALA A 95 -2.22 4.87 -0.41
C ALA A 95 -0.72 4.54 -0.37
N LEU A 96 0.14 5.51 -0.02
CA LEU A 96 1.61 5.39 -0.15
C LEU A 96 2.34 5.75 1.15
N SER A 97 1.64 6.31 2.13
CA SER A 97 2.22 6.89 3.34
C SER A 97 3.26 7.97 3.01
N LEU A 98 2.94 8.82 2.03
CA LEU A 98 3.75 9.95 1.54
C LEU A 98 2.91 11.22 1.39
N THR A 99 3.55 12.38 1.45
CA THR A 99 2.92 13.62 0.96
C THR A 99 2.87 13.65 -0.57
N ALA A 100 2.00 14.49 -1.14
CA ALA A 100 1.94 14.70 -2.58
C ALA A 100 3.27 15.25 -3.14
N TYR A 101 3.98 16.08 -2.38
CA TYR A 101 5.30 16.62 -2.76
C TYR A 101 6.42 15.58 -2.70
N GLU A 102 6.29 14.54 -1.89
CA GLU A 102 7.25 13.42 -1.86
C GLU A 102 6.97 12.36 -2.93
N THR A 103 5.83 12.44 -3.62
CA THR A 103 5.43 11.43 -4.60
C THR A 103 5.76 11.89 -6.01
N PRO A 104 6.60 11.16 -6.78
CA PRO A 104 6.90 11.52 -8.16
C PRO A 104 5.67 11.47 -9.07
N MET A 105 5.51 12.45 -9.97
CA MET A 105 4.41 12.46 -10.93
C MET A 105 4.46 11.24 -11.88
N SER A 106 5.67 10.80 -12.23
CA SER A 106 5.91 9.59 -13.01
C SER A 106 5.39 8.30 -12.36
N GLU A 107 5.27 8.26 -11.03
CA GLU A 107 4.71 7.14 -10.29
C GLU A 107 3.17 7.24 -10.24
N ILE A 108 2.62 8.45 -10.04
CA ILE A 108 1.17 8.70 -10.08
C ILE A 108 0.58 8.32 -11.44
N ILE A 109 1.28 8.58 -12.54
CA ILE A 109 0.83 8.19 -13.88
C ILE A 109 0.69 6.65 -13.99
N GLU A 110 1.65 5.90 -13.47
CA GLU A 110 1.58 4.43 -13.48
C GLU A 110 0.50 3.89 -12.53
N ILE A 111 0.36 4.48 -11.35
CA ILE A 111 -0.75 4.19 -10.43
C ILE A 111 -2.10 4.42 -11.11
N ALA A 112 -2.26 5.56 -11.80
CA ALA A 112 -3.48 5.88 -12.53
C ALA A 112 -3.75 4.87 -13.65
N LYS A 113 -2.73 4.42 -14.39
CA LYS A 113 -2.88 3.36 -15.41
C LYS A 113 -3.38 2.06 -14.79
N ASN A 114 -2.83 1.65 -13.64
CA ASN A 114 -3.28 0.46 -12.92
C ASN A 114 -4.73 0.62 -12.42
N TYR A 115 -5.10 1.78 -11.89
CA TYR A 115 -6.49 2.06 -11.51
C TYR A 115 -7.45 1.99 -12.70
N HIS A 116 -7.10 2.55 -13.87
CA HIS A 116 -7.95 2.40 -15.06
C HIS A 116 -8.08 0.95 -15.54
N LYS A 117 -7.05 0.14 -15.29
CA LYS A 117 -7.02 -1.28 -15.69
C LYS A 117 -7.79 -2.18 -14.73
N PHE A 118 -7.72 -1.93 -13.43
CA PHE A 118 -8.20 -2.86 -12.41
C PHE A 118 -9.29 -2.31 -11.49
N GLY A 119 -9.58 -1.00 -11.54
CA GLY A 119 -10.54 -0.35 -10.66
C GLY A 119 -10.01 -0.11 -9.25
N GLY A 120 -10.93 0.12 -8.32
CA GLY A 120 -10.61 0.44 -6.93
C GLY A 120 -10.42 -0.77 -6.02
N PRO A 121 -10.48 -0.52 -4.71
CA PRO A 121 -10.03 -1.49 -3.72
C PRO A 121 -11.03 -2.62 -3.47
N GLY A 122 -10.59 -3.59 -2.66
CA GLY A 122 -11.45 -4.64 -2.13
C GLY A 122 -10.98 -5.19 -0.80
N ILE A 123 -11.82 -5.99 -0.17
CA ILE A 123 -11.60 -6.56 1.14
C ILE A 123 -11.63 -8.10 1.04
N PRO A 124 -10.54 -8.80 1.44
CA PRO A 124 -10.57 -10.24 1.56
C PRO A 124 -11.45 -10.67 2.74
N ILE A 125 -12.35 -11.62 2.52
CA ILE A 125 -13.09 -12.28 3.59
C ILE A 125 -12.12 -13.05 4.49
N GLY A 126 -12.24 -12.88 5.80
CA GLY A 126 -11.29 -13.33 6.83
C GLY A 126 -10.08 -12.39 7.02
N GLY A 127 -10.10 -11.22 6.37
CA GLY A 127 -9.05 -10.21 6.47
C GLY A 127 -7.71 -10.68 5.87
N CYS A 128 -6.61 -10.00 6.23
CA CYS A 128 -5.28 -10.35 5.71
C CYS A 128 -4.88 -11.80 6.06
N LYS A 129 -5.35 -12.32 7.20
CA LYS A 129 -5.01 -13.67 7.65
C LYS A 129 -5.52 -14.76 6.68
N ALA A 130 -6.68 -14.58 6.06
CA ALA A 130 -7.20 -15.55 5.08
C ALA A 130 -6.26 -15.73 3.88
N VAL A 131 -5.60 -14.66 3.44
CA VAL A 131 -4.56 -14.74 2.38
C VAL A 131 -3.36 -15.55 2.86
N ILE A 132 -2.88 -15.28 4.06
CA ILE A 132 -1.71 -15.96 4.65
C ILE A 132 -1.98 -17.44 4.91
N ASP A 133 -3.18 -17.77 5.38
CA ASP A 133 -3.59 -19.15 5.66
C ASP A 133 -3.63 -19.97 4.37
N GLU A 134 -4.19 -19.43 3.29
CA GLU A 134 -4.23 -20.11 1.99
C GLU A 134 -2.84 -20.30 1.39
N LEU A 135 -2.00 -19.27 1.40
CA LEU A 135 -0.61 -19.40 0.91
C LEU A 135 0.18 -20.41 1.74
N SER A 136 0.02 -20.40 3.06
CA SER A 136 0.66 -21.37 3.96
C SER A 136 0.20 -22.80 3.70
N ARG A 137 -1.09 -22.99 3.41
CA ARG A 137 -1.67 -24.29 3.03
C ARG A 137 -1.04 -24.80 1.73
N ILE A 138 -1.00 -23.96 0.69
CA ILE A 138 -0.44 -24.29 -0.63
C ILE A 138 1.03 -24.70 -0.51
N ILE A 139 1.83 -23.96 0.24
CA ILE A 139 3.25 -24.30 0.46
C ILE A 139 3.36 -25.71 1.04
N LYS A 140 2.61 -26.02 2.11
CA LYS A 140 2.67 -27.32 2.79
C LYS A 140 2.16 -28.48 1.92
N GLU A 141 1.08 -28.27 1.18
CA GLU A 141 0.52 -29.28 0.28
C GLU A 141 1.44 -29.58 -0.91
N ASN A 142 2.33 -28.66 -1.28
CA ASN A 142 3.32 -28.83 -2.34
C ASN A 142 4.71 -29.19 -1.77
N ASN A 143 4.75 -29.87 -0.61
CA ASN A 143 5.98 -30.33 0.06
C ASN A 143 6.95 -29.22 0.51
N GLY A 144 6.53 -27.96 0.47
CA GLY A 144 7.26 -26.84 1.03
C GLY A 144 7.23 -26.85 2.56
N LYS A 145 8.25 -26.28 3.17
CA LYS A 145 8.38 -26.18 4.63
C LYS A 145 8.32 -24.72 5.07
N ILE A 146 7.63 -24.47 6.18
CA ILE A 146 7.62 -23.17 6.86
C ILE A 146 8.25 -23.39 8.23
N ILE A 147 9.46 -22.87 8.41
CA ILE A 147 10.22 -22.95 9.65
C ILE A 147 10.03 -21.62 10.38
N LYS A 148 9.49 -21.66 11.59
CA LYS A 148 9.33 -20.49 12.48
C LYS A 148 10.45 -20.49 13.52
N GLU A 149 10.61 -19.37 14.22
CA GLU A 149 11.63 -19.24 15.28
C GLU A 149 13.04 -19.51 14.76
N TYR A 150 13.26 -19.24 13.46
CA TYR A 150 14.53 -19.35 12.78
C TYR A 150 14.87 -17.99 12.20
N GLU A 151 15.97 -17.42 12.67
CA GLU A 151 16.49 -16.14 12.18
C GLU A 151 17.71 -16.42 11.31
N VAL A 152 17.58 -16.16 10.01
CA VAL A 152 18.69 -16.27 9.05
C VAL A 152 19.80 -15.29 9.42
N LYS A 153 21.04 -15.77 9.50
CA LYS A 153 22.20 -14.97 9.92
C LYS A 153 23.13 -14.61 8.77
N SER A 154 23.22 -15.46 7.74
CA SER A 154 24.03 -15.19 6.56
C SER A 154 23.39 -15.68 5.26
N ILE A 155 23.69 -14.97 4.17
CA ILE A 155 23.39 -15.36 2.79
C ILE A 155 24.69 -15.28 2.00
N GLU A 156 25.18 -16.41 1.52
CA GLU A 156 26.40 -16.47 0.71
C GLU A 156 26.06 -16.92 -0.70
N ILE A 157 26.40 -16.09 -1.69
CA ILE A 157 26.16 -16.37 -3.10
C ILE A 157 27.51 -16.45 -3.81
N ASP A 158 27.82 -17.64 -4.34
CA ASP A 158 29.01 -17.94 -5.14
C ASP A 158 28.61 -18.87 -6.31
N GLU A 159 29.34 -19.97 -6.53
CA GLU A 159 28.92 -21.04 -7.45
C GLU A 159 27.54 -21.60 -7.11
N LYS A 160 27.20 -21.64 -5.81
CA LYS A 160 25.90 -22.01 -5.26
C LYS A 160 25.37 -20.92 -4.31
N ALA A 161 24.12 -21.04 -3.89
CA ALA A 161 23.55 -20.16 -2.87
C ALA A 161 23.46 -20.87 -1.53
N TYR A 162 23.84 -20.20 -0.45
CA TYR A 162 23.77 -20.72 0.90
C TYR A 162 22.99 -19.77 1.80
N ILE A 163 22.14 -20.34 2.65
CA ILE A 163 21.51 -19.64 3.77
C ILE A 163 22.02 -20.33 5.03
N ASP A 164 22.81 -19.60 5.82
CA ASP A 164 23.61 -20.18 6.90
C ASP A 164 24.41 -21.40 6.35
N ASP A 165 24.26 -22.59 6.93
CA ASP A 165 24.96 -23.81 6.51
C ASP A 165 24.20 -24.65 5.44
N TYR A 166 23.07 -24.14 4.92
CA TYR A 166 22.21 -24.90 4.00
C TYR A 166 22.34 -24.43 2.55
N GLU A 167 22.55 -25.38 1.65
CA GLU A 167 22.68 -25.15 0.21
C GLU A 167 21.31 -25.05 -0.49
N PHE A 168 21.20 -24.10 -1.43
CA PHE A 168 20.04 -23.88 -2.28
C PHE A 168 20.47 -23.52 -3.72
N ASP A 169 19.60 -23.82 -4.69
CA ASP A 169 19.79 -23.37 -6.07
C ASP A 169 19.56 -21.86 -6.22
N VAL A 170 18.54 -21.36 -5.52
CA VAL A 170 18.10 -19.97 -5.54
C VAL A 170 17.67 -19.51 -4.15
N VAL A 171 17.92 -18.24 -3.84
CA VAL A 171 17.51 -17.56 -2.63
C VAL A 171 16.59 -16.40 -3.00
N ILE A 172 15.39 -16.40 -2.42
CA ILE A 172 14.42 -15.30 -2.52
C ILE A 172 14.34 -14.62 -1.17
N SER A 173 14.90 -13.42 -1.06
CA SER A 173 14.83 -12.61 0.14
C SER A 173 13.56 -11.77 0.17
N ASN A 174 12.75 -11.95 1.22
CA ASN A 174 11.58 -11.12 1.52
C ASN A 174 11.80 -10.22 2.76
N ILE A 175 13.03 -10.14 3.28
CA ILE A 175 13.40 -9.10 4.25
C ILE A 175 13.80 -7.84 3.48
N SER A 176 13.85 -6.69 4.16
CA SER A 176 14.17 -5.43 3.51
C SER A 176 15.48 -5.53 2.68
N PRO A 177 15.61 -4.82 1.55
CA PRO A 177 16.84 -4.83 0.77
C PRO A 177 18.08 -4.41 1.59
N ILE A 178 17.89 -3.53 2.58
CA ILE A 178 18.93 -3.10 3.52
C ILE A 178 19.37 -4.27 4.39
N GLU A 179 18.43 -4.97 5.03
CA GLU A 179 18.75 -6.12 5.90
C GLU A 179 19.34 -7.27 5.09
N THR A 180 18.81 -7.52 3.89
CA THR A 180 19.37 -8.52 2.96
C THR A 180 20.85 -8.24 2.67
N GLN A 181 21.21 -7.00 2.32
CA GLN A 181 22.60 -6.66 2.03
C GLN A 181 23.52 -6.71 3.27
N LYS A 182 22.97 -6.54 4.49
CA LYS A 182 23.77 -6.63 5.73
C LYS A 182 24.25 -8.06 5.97
N ILE A 183 23.40 -9.04 5.73
CA ILE A 183 23.71 -10.47 5.93
C ILE A 183 24.23 -11.17 4.68
N CYS A 184 24.29 -10.47 3.54
CA CYS A 184 24.74 -11.02 2.27
C CYS A 184 26.17 -10.58 1.89
N ASN A 185 26.94 -11.49 1.29
CA ASN A 185 28.26 -11.22 0.72
C ASN A 185 28.23 -10.28 -0.51
N ILE A 186 27.10 -10.17 -1.21
CA ILE A 186 26.93 -9.29 -2.37
C ILE A 186 26.50 -7.88 -1.94
N LYS A 187 27.16 -6.85 -2.49
CA LYS A 187 26.73 -5.44 -2.39
C LYS A 187 26.00 -5.00 -3.65
N PHE A 188 24.67 -4.85 -3.56
CA PHE A 188 23.78 -4.57 -4.69
C PHE A 188 23.04 -3.23 -4.57
N LEU A 189 22.97 -2.62 -3.39
CA LEU A 189 22.33 -1.32 -3.17
C LEU A 189 23.24 -0.20 -3.68
N LYS A 190 22.76 0.53 -4.68
CA LYS A 190 23.42 1.76 -5.19
C LYS A 190 23.14 2.98 -4.32
N SER A 191 21.99 2.99 -3.67
CA SER A 191 21.56 4.03 -2.73
C SER A 191 20.70 3.39 -1.64
N LYS A 192 20.56 4.09 -0.51
CA LYS A 192 19.71 3.63 0.59
C LYS A 192 18.24 3.91 0.24
N PRO A 193 17.36 2.91 0.17
CA PRO A 193 15.93 3.16 -0.02
C PRO A 193 15.38 3.96 1.15
N LYS A 194 14.46 4.89 0.87
CA LYS A 194 13.81 5.71 1.90
C LYS A 194 12.53 4.99 2.35
N PRO A 195 12.41 4.55 3.61
CA PRO A 195 11.17 3.93 4.07
C PRO A 195 10.06 4.98 4.25
N SER A 196 8.81 4.57 4.04
CA SER A 196 7.64 5.37 4.42
C SER A 196 7.15 5.00 5.83
N LYS A 197 6.54 5.97 6.51
CA LYS A 197 6.18 5.87 7.93
C LYS A 197 4.76 6.33 8.15
N GLY A 198 4.02 5.62 8.99
CA GLY A 198 2.62 5.92 9.24
C GLY A 198 2.13 5.38 10.56
N ILE A 199 0.96 5.87 10.97
CA ILE A 199 0.26 5.44 12.18
C ILE A 199 -1.13 4.95 11.76
N LYS A 200 -1.56 3.85 12.40
CA LYS A 200 -2.90 3.29 12.25
C LYS A 200 -3.60 3.32 13.59
N ILE A 201 -4.82 3.85 13.62
CA ILE A 201 -5.67 3.84 14.82
C ILE A 201 -6.86 2.94 14.53
N SER A 202 -7.02 1.89 15.34
CA SER A 202 -8.13 0.95 15.27
C SER A 202 -9.19 1.34 16.28
N ILE A 203 -10.44 1.45 15.82
CA ILE A 203 -11.54 2.05 16.56
C ILE A 203 -12.74 1.11 16.50
N ALA A 204 -13.35 0.84 17.65
CA ALA A 204 -14.62 0.16 17.75
C ALA A 204 -15.76 1.16 17.81
N THR A 205 -16.81 0.93 17.02
CA THR A 205 -18.04 1.75 17.05
C THR A 205 -19.28 0.87 17.09
N LYS A 206 -20.34 1.35 17.74
CA LYS A 206 -21.63 0.62 17.79
C LYS A 206 -22.47 0.83 16.54
N GLU A 207 -22.42 2.03 15.97
CA GLU A 207 -23.02 2.34 14.69
C GLU A 207 -21.95 2.40 13.60
N GLY A 208 -22.35 2.08 12.36
CA GLY A 208 -21.47 2.19 11.22
C GLY A 208 -21.21 3.66 10.89
N LEU A 209 -19.94 4.09 10.95
CA LEU A 209 -19.55 5.46 10.66
C LEU A 209 -19.36 5.70 9.15
N ILE A 210 -18.91 4.67 8.44
CA ILE A 210 -18.76 4.68 6.98
C ILE A 210 -19.85 3.78 6.42
N LYS A 211 -20.64 4.28 5.46
CA LYS A 211 -21.81 3.57 4.91
C LYS A 211 -21.50 2.67 3.70
N HIS A 212 -20.23 2.58 3.33
CA HIS A 212 -19.76 1.85 2.16
C HIS A 212 -18.52 1.02 2.44
N SER A 213 -18.11 0.17 1.50
CA SER A 213 -16.94 -0.70 1.62
C SER A 213 -15.62 -0.09 1.11
N GLY A 214 -15.68 1.08 0.47
CA GLY A 214 -14.49 1.84 0.06
C GLY A 214 -13.78 2.62 1.18
N VAL A 215 -12.88 3.50 0.77
CA VAL A 215 -12.14 4.42 1.66
C VAL A 215 -12.91 5.73 1.83
N LEU A 216 -12.99 6.25 3.05
CA LEU A 216 -13.37 7.63 3.30
C LEU A 216 -12.10 8.46 3.45
N PHE A 217 -11.74 9.24 2.43
CA PHE A 217 -10.61 10.16 2.46
C PHE A 217 -10.96 11.43 3.23
N THR A 218 -10.00 11.98 3.96
CA THR A 218 -10.19 13.13 4.85
C THR A 218 -9.25 14.29 4.50
N PRO A 219 -9.44 14.96 3.34
CA PRO A 219 -8.57 16.02 2.85
C PRO A 219 -8.49 17.28 3.75
N GLU A 220 -9.40 17.44 4.69
CA GLU A 220 -9.45 18.58 5.61
C GLU A 220 -8.94 18.26 7.03
N CYS A 221 -8.56 17.01 7.29
CA CYS A 221 -7.92 16.62 8.56
C CYS A 221 -6.47 17.09 8.61
N GLU A 222 -5.98 17.34 9.83
CA GLU A 222 -4.59 17.77 10.06
C GLU A 222 -3.60 16.63 9.88
N ARG A 223 -4.03 15.38 10.09
CA ARG A 223 -3.15 14.21 10.06
C ARG A 223 -3.76 12.98 9.42
N ILE A 224 -5.00 12.64 9.73
CA ILE A 224 -5.65 11.46 9.16
C ILE A 224 -5.88 11.67 7.66
N ASN A 225 -5.36 10.75 6.85
CA ASN A 225 -5.49 10.81 5.40
C ASN A 225 -6.76 10.10 4.91
N GLY A 226 -7.18 9.06 5.64
CA GLY A 226 -8.43 8.37 5.37
C GLY A 226 -8.74 7.28 6.38
N LEU A 227 -9.91 6.69 6.20
CA LEU A 227 -10.49 5.66 7.05
C LEU A 227 -11.12 4.56 6.18
N ASN A 228 -11.19 3.34 6.73
CA ASN A 228 -12.07 2.30 6.18
C ASN A 228 -12.85 1.60 7.31
N GLN A 229 -13.93 0.91 6.92
CA GLN A 229 -14.74 0.09 7.82
C GLN A 229 -14.90 -1.30 7.20
N VAL A 230 -13.91 -2.17 7.40
CA VAL A 230 -13.84 -3.50 6.75
C VAL A 230 -15.00 -4.43 7.14
N THR A 231 -15.63 -4.16 8.28
CA THR A 231 -16.84 -4.86 8.75
C THR A 231 -18.08 -4.62 7.91
N ASN A 232 -18.05 -3.65 6.98
CA ASN A 232 -19.09 -3.49 5.96
C ASN A 232 -19.08 -4.63 4.94
N VAL A 233 -17.95 -5.32 4.79
CA VAL A 233 -17.83 -6.49 3.92
C VAL A 233 -17.83 -7.78 4.73
N ASP A 234 -17.04 -7.84 5.81
CA ASP A 234 -16.92 -9.05 6.63
C ASP A 234 -17.17 -8.74 8.10
N LYS A 235 -18.38 -9.08 8.55
CA LYS A 235 -18.82 -8.87 9.94
C LYS A 235 -18.05 -9.72 10.95
N SER A 236 -17.39 -10.80 10.54
CA SER A 236 -16.62 -11.66 11.44
C SER A 236 -15.36 -10.99 11.98
N LEU A 237 -14.95 -9.87 11.37
CA LEU A 237 -13.80 -9.08 11.79
C LEU A 237 -14.05 -8.22 13.04
N ALA A 238 -15.27 -8.23 13.58
CA ALA A 238 -15.61 -7.60 14.85
C ALA A 238 -16.63 -8.46 15.62
N PRO A 239 -16.73 -8.28 16.95
CA PRO A 239 -17.82 -8.86 17.74
C PRO A 239 -19.20 -8.40 17.24
N GLU A 240 -20.23 -9.18 17.51
CA GLU A 240 -21.59 -8.83 17.11
C GLU A 240 -22.03 -7.44 17.63
N GLY A 241 -22.66 -6.66 16.76
CA GLY A 241 -23.11 -5.29 17.05
C GLY A 241 -21.96 -4.28 17.21
N TRP A 242 -20.77 -4.60 16.71
CA TRP A 242 -19.64 -3.66 16.64
C TRP A 242 -19.10 -3.58 15.21
N HIS A 243 -18.57 -2.40 14.88
CA HIS A 243 -17.82 -2.15 13.67
C HIS A 243 -16.36 -1.88 13.99
N LEU A 244 -15.47 -2.38 13.14
CA LEU A 244 -14.06 -2.04 13.13
C LEU A 244 -13.81 -0.95 12.08
N VAL A 245 -13.45 0.24 12.57
CA VAL A 245 -12.96 1.35 11.76
C VAL A 245 -11.44 1.45 11.94
N MET A 246 -10.71 1.61 10.85
CA MET A 246 -9.26 1.81 10.88
C MET A 246 -8.90 3.09 10.15
N THR A 247 -8.14 3.94 10.81
CA THR A 247 -7.59 5.17 10.21
C THR A 247 -6.16 4.92 9.74
N HIS A 248 -5.71 5.69 8.77
CA HIS A 248 -4.29 5.80 8.45
C HIS A 248 -3.89 7.26 8.37
N GLN A 249 -2.69 7.54 8.87
CA GLN A 249 -2.01 8.82 8.73
C GLN A 249 -0.54 8.61 8.41
N THR A 250 -0.03 9.37 7.44
CA THR A 250 1.41 9.50 7.21
C THR A 250 2.06 10.20 8.40
N GLN A 251 3.19 9.66 8.86
CA GLN A 251 3.99 10.28 9.91
C GLN A 251 4.94 11.31 9.30
N LEU A 252 4.66 12.60 9.47
CA LEU A 252 5.46 13.68 8.84
C LEU A 252 6.65 14.12 9.69
N THR A 253 6.57 13.95 11.02
CA THR A 253 7.64 14.33 11.93
C THR A 253 8.17 13.14 12.72
N ASN A 254 9.37 13.25 13.29
CA ASN A 254 9.93 12.19 14.16
C ASN A 254 9.30 12.18 15.56
N ASN A 255 8.47 13.17 15.91
CA ASN A 255 7.78 13.25 17.20
C ASN A 255 6.49 12.43 17.16
N ILE A 256 6.61 11.11 17.41
CA ILE A 256 5.47 10.18 17.36
C ILE A 256 4.31 10.63 18.24
N LYS A 257 4.60 11.11 19.47
CA LYS A 257 3.55 11.55 20.40
C LYS A 257 2.72 12.67 19.77
N LYS A 258 3.38 13.69 19.20
CA LYS A 258 2.69 14.78 18.51
C LYS A 258 1.83 14.25 17.36
N GLU A 259 2.37 13.34 16.55
CA GLU A 259 1.65 12.78 15.41
C GLU A 259 0.40 11.99 15.86
N ILE A 260 0.51 11.21 16.94
CA ILE A 260 -0.63 10.51 17.54
C ILE A 260 -1.65 11.51 18.09
N ASP A 261 -1.21 12.54 18.83
CA ASP A 261 -2.09 13.54 19.43
C ASP A 261 -2.92 14.25 18.33
N LEU A 262 -2.31 14.63 17.20
CA LEU A 262 -3.01 15.21 16.05
C LEU A 262 -4.04 14.25 15.43
N GLY A 263 -3.70 12.96 15.33
CA GLY A 263 -4.62 11.95 14.84
C GLY A 263 -5.82 11.72 15.76
N LEU A 264 -5.61 11.80 17.08
CA LEU A 264 -6.69 11.71 18.07
C LEU A 264 -7.60 12.94 18.02
N GLU A 265 -7.04 14.14 17.84
CA GLU A 265 -7.82 15.38 17.63
C GLU A 265 -8.68 15.29 16.36
N ASP A 266 -8.12 14.79 15.25
CA ASP A 266 -8.89 14.51 14.04
C ASP A 266 -10.04 13.54 14.31
N ILE A 267 -9.82 12.46 15.08
CA ILE A 267 -10.88 11.50 15.44
C ILE A 267 -11.98 12.15 16.27
N GLU A 268 -11.63 12.96 17.27
CA GLU A 268 -12.62 13.68 18.09
C GLU A 268 -13.51 14.58 17.23
N ASN A 269 -12.92 15.26 16.24
CA ASN A 269 -13.65 16.11 15.30
C ASN A 269 -14.52 15.30 14.33
N LEU A 270 -13.96 14.27 13.70
CA LEU A 270 -14.67 13.41 12.75
C LEU A 270 -15.84 12.68 13.41
N PHE A 271 -15.65 12.20 14.64
CA PHE A 271 -16.59 11.31 15.34
C PHE A 271 -17.38 12.07 16.42
N LYS A 272 -17.50 13.39 16.28
CA LYS A 272 -18.23 14.24 17.22
C LYS A 272 -19.66 13.73 17.45
N GLY A 273 -19.98 13.47 18.72
CA GLY A 273 -21.30 12.95 19.13
C GLY A 273 -21.53 11.47 18.82
N LYS A 274 -20.48 10.71 18.51
CA LYS A 274 -20.51 9.27 18.26
C LYS A 274 -19.96 8.50 19.44
N ASP A 275 -20.54 7.34 19.73
CA ASP A 275 -19.97 6.40 20.71
C ASP A 275 -18.89 5.53 20.03
N TYR A 276 -17.65 5.73 20.44
CA TYR A 276 -16.50 5.00 19.92
C TYR A 276 -15.47 4.70 21.00
N ARG A 277 -14.63 3.69 20.74
CA ARG A 277 -13.51 3.32 21.61
C ARG A 277 -12.25 3.12 20.78
N ILE A 278 -11.19 3.82 21.15
CA ILE A 278 -9.86 3.52 20.61
C ILE A 278 -9.44 2.16 21.14
N LEU A 279 -9.23 1.20 20.24
CA LEU A 279 -8.79 -0.15 20.58
C LEU A 279 -7.27 -0.26 20.63
N HIS A 280 -6.62 0.32 19.62
CA HIS A 280 -5.18 0.17 19.44
C HIS A 280 -4.62 1.29 18.54
N ILE A 281 -3.44 1.79 18.89
CA ILE A 281 -2.66 2.73 18.10
C ILE A 281 -1.35 2.06 17.73
N GLN A 282 -1.05 1.95 16.44
CA GLN A 282 0.13 1.26 15.93
C GLN A 282 0.95 2.22 15.08
N SER A 283 2.24 2.38 15.39
CA SER A 283 3.19 3.16 14.59
C SER A 283 4.09 2.21 13.79
N TYR A 284 4.22 2.48 12.50
CA TYR A 284 5.04 1.73 11.56
C TYR A 284 6.15 2.65 11.05
N ARG A 285 7.40 2.38 11.45
CA ARG A 285 8.57 3.20 11.16
C ARG A 285 9.87 2.41 11.36
N ASP A 286 10.95 3.01 10.88
CA ASP A 286 12.33 2.52 11.05
C ASP A 286 12.50 1.10 10.50
N ASP A 287 12.81 0.10 11.34
CA ASP A 287 12.99 -1.29 10.90
C ASP A 287 11.67 -2.05 10.69
N TRP A 288 10.53 -1.45 11.06
CA TRP A 288 9.20 -1.97 10.78
C TRP A 288 8.29 -0.88 10.17
N PRO A 289 8.63 -0.39 8.96
CA PRO A 289 7.97 0.73 8.30
C PRO A 289 6.62 0.35 7.68
N VAL A 290 5.97 1.32 7.02
CA VAL A 290 4.83 1.03 6.15
C VAL A 290 5.32 0.33 4.88
N ASN A 291 6.33 0.92 4.22
CA ASN A 291 7.10 0.30 3.16
C ASN A 291 8.60 0.50 3.41
N HIS A 292 9.41 -0.55 3.24
CA HIS A 292 10.88 -0.44 3.32
C HIS A 292 11.51 0.41 2.21
N ALA A 293 10.83 0.55 1.07
CA ALA A 293 11.12 1.55 0.05
C ALA A 293 9.83 2.31 -0.30
N SER A 294 9.86 3.63 -0.21
CA SER A 294 8.73 4.48 -0.61
C SER A 294 8.49 4.34 -2.11
N ASN A 295 7.22 4.39 -2.53
CA ASN A 295 6.84 4.32 -3.94
C ASN A 295 7.67 5.30 -4.80
N GLY A 296 8.19 4.78 -5.91
CA GLY A 296 9.11 5.52 -6.79
C GLY A 296 10.60 5.41 -6.41
N THR A 297 10.94 4.69 -5.33
CA THR A 297 12.33 4.46 -4.88
C THR A 297 12.69 2.98 -4.72
N ASP A 298 11.81 2.08 -5.18
CA ASP A 298 11.93 0.64 -5.06
C ASP A 298 13.21 0.08 -5.71
N ILE A 299 13.79 -0.93 -5.06
CA ILE A 299 14.96 -1.64 -5.55
C ILE A 299 14.53 -2.72 -6.56
N GLY A 300 15.35 -2.96 -7.58
CA GLY A 300 15.09 -4.04 -8.54
C GLY A 300 15.08 -5.42 -7.89
N ASN A 301 14.16 -6.29 -8.33
CA ASN A 301 13.99 -7.63 -7.78
C ASN A 301 15.11 -8.63 -8.11
N ILE A 302 15.87 -8.41 -9.17
CA ILE A 302 16.89 -9.36 -9.65
C ILE A 302 18.26 -8.81 -9.27
N VAL A 303 18.95 -9.48 -8.33
CA VAL A 303 20.35 -9.13 -8.00
C VAL A 303 21.29 -9.87 -8.93
N ASN A 304 21.10 -11.18 -9.06
CA ASN A 304 21.73 -12.06 -10.06
C ASN A 304 20.88 -13.33 -10.26
N ASP A 305 21.43 -14.36 -10.90
CA ASP A 305 20.72 -15.61 -11.23
C ASP A 305 20.44 -16.52 -10.03
N LYS A 306 20.89 -16.16 -8.82
CA LYS A 306 20.71 -16.95 -7.59
C LYS A 306 20.12 -16.17 -6.42
N LEU A 307 20.13 -14.84 -6.47
CA LEU A 307 19.59 -13.97 -5.42
C LEU A 307 18.54 -13.02 -5.98
N TYR A 308 17.35 -13.11 -5.40
CA TYR A 308 16.19 -12.30 -5.77
C TYR A 308 15.62 -11.58 -4.54
N LEU A 309 15.04 -10.40 -4.75
CA LEU A 309 14.38 -9.60 -3.73
C LEU A 309 12.89 -9.51 -4.04
N VAL A 310 12.06 -9.73 -3.02
CA VAL A 310 10.62 -9.52 -3.05
C VAL A 310 10.19 -8.74 -1.79
N GLY A 311 8.93 -8.34 -1.74
CA GLY A 311 8.39 -7.56 -0.64
C GLY A 311 8.32 -6.06 -0.93
N ASP A 312 7.99 -5.31 0.11
CA ASP A 312 7.67 -3.88 0.07
C ASP A 312 8.89 -2.96 -0.20
N GLY A 313 10.11 -3.48 -0.11
CA GLY A 313 11.34 -2.79 -0.52
C GLY A 313 11.72 -2.97 -2.00
N ALA A 314 11.03 -3.87 -2.70
CA ALA A 314 11.29 -4.24 -4.08
C ALA A 314 9.98 -4.35 -4.88
N LYS A 315 9.10 -3.35 -4.76
CA LYS A 315 7.80 -3.35 -5.46
C LYS A 315 7.98 -3.10 -6.96
N GLY A 316 7.02 -3.60 -7.74
CA GLY A 316 6.86 -3.19 -9.13
C GLY A 316 6.29 -1.77 -9.24
N ARG A 317 6.84 -1.00 -10.18
CA ARG A 317 6.47 0.41 -10.45
C ARG A 317 4.96 0.56 -10.67
N GLY A 318 4.38 1.61 -10.08
CA GLY A 318 2.95 1.92 -10.16
C GLY A 318 2.05 1.02 -9.32
N GLY A 319 2.61 0.02 -8.63
CA GLY A 319 1.87 -0.84 -7.72
C GLY A 319 1.73 -0.20 -6.35
N ILE A 320 0.49 0.04 -5.93
CA ILE A 320 0.18 0.48 -4.57
C ILE A 320 0.38 -0.70 -3.61
N GLU A 321 1.20 -0.51 -2.57
CA GLU A 321 1.35 -1.46 -1.46
C GLU A 321 1.56 -2.92 -1.94
N VAL A 322 0.64 -3.83 -1.55
CA VAL A 322 0.67 -5.25 -1.87
C VAL A 322 0.50 -5.57 -3.36
N GLU A 323 -0.05 -4.66 -4.16
CA GLU A 323 -0.08 -4.83 -5.62
C GLU A 323 1.33 -4.71 -6.20
N GLY A 324 2.10 -3.75 -5.68
CA GLY A 324 3.51 -3.59 -6.02
C GLY A 324 4.34 -4.82 -5.64
N ILE A 325 4.08 -5.38 -4.45
CA ILE A 325 4.71 -6.65 -4.02
C ILE A 325 4.38 -7.76 -5.01
N ALA A 326 3.11 -7.92 -5.39
CA ALA A 326 2.67 -8.95 -6.31
C ALA A 326 3.31 -8.81 -7.71
N ILE A 327 3.44 -7.59 -8.24
CA ILE A 327 4.15 -7.34 -9.51
C ILE A 327 5.61 -7.81 -9.39
N GLY A 328 6.30 -7.45 -8.30
CA GLY A 328 7.69 -7.87 -8.05
C GLY A 328 7.83 -9.40 -7.98
N VAL A 329 6.94 -10.06 -7.25
CA VAL A 329 6.91 -11.53 -7.14
C VAL A 329 6.67 -12.19 -8.50
N LEU A 330 5.68 -11.73 -9.27
CA LEU A 330 5.39 -12.28 -10.60
C LEU A 330 6.59 -12.14 -11.53
N LYS A 331 7.28 -10.99 -11.50
CA LYS A 331 8.51 -10.77 -12.27
C LYS A 331 9.61 -11.77 -11.89
N VAL A 332 9.83 -12.01 -10.60
CA VAL A 332 10.84 -12.98 -10.12
C VAL A 332 10.48 -14.40 -10.56
N VAL A 333 9.23 -14.81 -10.38
CA VAL A 333 8.75 -16.14 -10.78
C VAL A 333 8.93 -16.35 -12.28
N ASP A 334 8.55 -15.38 -13.11
CA ASP A 334 8.70 -15.48 -14.56
C ASP A 334 10.18 -15.51 -14.97
N TYR A 335 11.06 -14.76 -14.28
CA TYR A 335 12.49 -14.79 -14.51
C TYR A 335 13.10 -16.16 -14.19
N ILE A 336 12.82 -16.71 -13.01
CA ILE A 336 13.32 -18.03 -12.58
C ILE A 336 12.87 -19.11 -13.57
N ASN A 337 11.60 -19.10 -13.98
CA ASN A 337 11.09 -20.07 -14.95
C ASN A 337 11.82 -19.99 -16.29
N ASN A 338 12.15 -18.78 -16.77
CA ASN A 338 12.88 -18.61 -18.02
C ASN A 338 14.32 -19.10 -17.91
N VAL A 339 15.04 -18.75 -16.84
CA VAL A 339 16.42 -19.19 -16.61
C VAL A 339 16.51 -20.71 -16.51
N LEU A 340 15.62 -21.33 -15.72
CA LEU A 340 15.55 -22.79 -15.57
C LEU A 340 15.15 -23.52 -16.86
N ASN A 341 14.35 -22.90 -17.72
CA ASN A 341 13.99 -23.49 -19.01
C ASN A 341 15.11 -23.37 -20.06
N THR A 342 16.02 -22.40 -19.94
CA THR A 342 17.19 -22.28 -20.82
C THR A 342 18.37 -23.17 -20.42
N THR A 343 18.33 -23.78 -19.23
CA THR A 343 19.37 -24.70 -18.72
C THR A 343 19.01 -26.19 -18.84
N LYS A 344 17.80 -26.49 -19.33
CA LYS A 344 17.40 -27.83 -19.80
C LYS A 344 17.57 -27.92 -21.31
#